data_AF-A0A9W7JAR9-F1
#
_entry.id   AF-A0A9W7JAR9-F1
#
_cell.length_a   1.000
_cell.length_b   1.000
_cell.length_c   1.000
_cell.angle_alpha   90.00
_cell.angle_beta   90.00
_cell.angle_gamma   90.00
#
_symmetry.space_group_name_H-M   'P 1'
#
loop_
_entity.id
_entity.type
_entity.pdbx_description
1 polymer ?
#
loop_
_entity_poly.entity_id
_entity_poly.type
_entity_poly.pdbx_seq_one_letter_code
_entity_poly.pdbx_strand_id
1 'polypeptide(L)'
;MGSLNGQNNHSSLPSTHENDCLVERIRVVLSGWHGLQMAVQNQWGGLDSLHKSQQLAADIFSWFQNSKAHRIEDLENLLHESMLLSLNTEIEDGSIEEVAEQLMIMHEEYLHGNR
;
A
#
# COMPACT_ATOMS: atom_id res chain seq x y z
N MET A 1 16.00 -32.59 39.00
CA MET A 1 15.44 -33.59 38.05
C MET A 1 14.06 -33.12 37.63
N GLY A 2 13.76 -33.17 36.34
CA GLY A 2 12.40 -33.02 35.80
C GLY A 2 12.12 -31.69 35.08
N SER A 3 12.51 -31.61 33.81
CA SER A 3 11.91 -30.70 32.82
C SER A 3 10.41 -30.96 32.69
N LEU A 4 9.65 -29.95 32.26
CA LEU A 4 8.73 -30.10 31.12
C LEU A 4 8.42 -28.74 30.48
N ASN A 5 9.00 -28.61 29.30
CA ASN A 5 8.70 -27.74 28.18
C ASN A 5 7.19 -27.72 27.81
N GLY A 6 6.72 -26.59 27.26
CA GLY A 6 5.59 -26.64 26.32
C GLY A 6 4.56 -25.53 26.46
N GLN A 7 4.86 -24.35 25.92
CA GLN A 7 3.83 -23.50 25.31
C GLN A 7 4.46 -22.63 24.23
N ASN A 8 4.72 -23.28 23.10
CA ASN A 8 4.67 -22.62 21.80
C ASN A 8 3.26 -22.08 21.60
N ASN A 9 3.15 -20.81 21.24
CA ASN A 9 2.23 -20.23 20.24
C ASN A 9 2.25 -18.70 20.40
N HIS A 10 3.36 -18.06 20.03
CA HIS A 10 3.33 -16.65 19.66
C HIS A 10 2.72 -16.56 18.25
N SER A 11 1.40 -16.64 18.18
CA SER A 11 0.65 -16.05 17.08
C SER A 11 0.80 -14.53 17.23
N SER A 12 1.82 -13.98 16.57
CA SER A 12 2.05 -12.54 16.45
C SER A 12 0.88 -11.95 15.66
N LEU A 13 -0.17 -11.51 16.36
CA LEU A 13 -1.05 -10.49 15.79
C LEU A 13 -0.18 -9.23 15.62
N PRO A 14 -0.09 -8.64 14.41
CA PRO A 14 0.50 -7.32 14.28
C PRO A 14 -0.32 -6.38 15.15
N SER A 15 0.32 -5.85 16.17
CA SER A 15 -0.28 -4.92 17.11
C SER A 15 -0.76 -3.68 16.33
N THR A 16 -1.90 -3.11 16.73
CA THR A 16 -2.63 -2.06 16.00
C THR A 16 -1.76 -0.87 15.58
N HIS A 17 -0.65 -0.64 16.28
CA HIS A 17 0.32 0.43 16.03
C HIS A 17 1.21 0.19 14.79
N GLU A 18 1.43 -1.07 14.42
CA GLU A 18 2.28 -1.43 13.28
C GLU A 18 1.51 -1.20 11.96
N ASN A 19 0.21 -1.50 11.98
CA ASN A 19 -0.69 -1.25 10.85
C ASN A 19 -0.83 0.24 10.51
N ASP A 20 -0.90 1.10 11.53
CA ASP A 20 -0.97 2.56 11.35
C ASP A 20 0.32 3.10 10.69
N CYS A 21 1.47 2.56 11.08
CA CYS A 21 2.76 2.87 10.46
C CYS A 21 2.79 2.50 8.97
N LEU A 22 2.26 1.31 8.60
CA LEU A 22 2.24 0.88 7.20
C LEU A 22 1.34 1.76 6.33
N VAL A 23 0.13 2.10 6.81
CA VAL A 23 -0.77 3.02 6.09
C VAL A 23 -0.13 4.39 5.87
N GLU A 24 0.54 4.93 6.89
CA GLU A 24 1.21 6.22 6.77
C GLU A 24 2.36 6.17 5.76
N ARG A 25 3.16 5.09 5.76
CA ARG A 25 4.21 4.91 4.74
C ARG A 25 3.65 4.82 3.32
N ILE A 26 2.54 4.11 3.12
CA ILE A 26 1.86 4.05 1.83
C ILE A 26 1.44 5.46 1.38
N ARG A 27 0.85 6.24 2.28
CA ARG A 27 0.45 7.63 1.98
C ARG A 27 1.64 8.49 1.58
N VAL A 28 2.79 8.34 2.25
CA VAL A 28 4.01 9.07 1.90
C VAL A 28 4.46 8.72 0.47
N VAL A 29 4.51 7.45 0.09
CA VAL A 29 4.86 7.04 -1.29
C VAL A 29 3.88 7.63 -2.31
N LEU A 30 2.58 7.51 -2.05
CA LEU A 30 1.53 8.08 -2.91
C LEU A 30 1.61 9.62 -2.99
N SER A 31 2.02 10.29 -1.92
CA SER A 31 2.18 11.76 -1.93
C SER A 31 3.31 12.23 -2.85
N GLY A 32 4.33 11.39 -3.06
CA GLY A 32 5.43 11.64 -4.00
C GLY A 32 5.07 11.34 -5.47
N TRP A 33 3.95 10.66 -5.74
CA TRP A 33 3.54 10.31 -7.09
C TRP A 33 2.91 11.50 -7.80
N HIS A 34 3.67 12.14 -8.70
CA HIS A 34 3.22 13.34 -9.43
C HIS A 34 1.90 13.14 -10.17
N GLY A 35 1.67 12.00 -10.82
CA GLY A 35 0.41 11.70 -11.51
C GLY A 35 -0.79 11.76 -10.57
N LEU A 36 -0.67 11.18 -9.37
CA LEU A 36 -1.69 11.25 -8.33
C LEU A 36 -1.92 12.68 -7.84
N GLN A 37 -0.85 13.41 -7.55
CA GLN A 37 -0.94 14.78 -7.07
C GLN A 37 -1.63 15.68 -8.09
N MET A 38 -1.31 15.52 -9.38
CA MET A 38 -1.98 16.24 -10.45
C MET A 38 -3.46 15.88 -10.54
N ALA A 39 -3.82 14.60 -10.46
CA ALA A 39 -5.21 14.17 -10.50
C ALA A 39 -6.04 14.74 -9.34
N VAL A 40 -5.46 14.78 -8.13
CA VAL A 40 -6.10 15.36 -6.95
C VAL A 40 -6.22 16.88 -7.06
N GLN A 41 -5.14 17.58 -7.42
CA GLN A 41 -5.12 19.04 -7.52
C GLN A 41 -6.06 19.57 -8.60
N ASN A 42 -6.14 18.88 -9.74
CA ASN A 42 -7.00 19.26 -10.86
C ASN A 42 -8.40 18.65 -10.76
N GLN A 43 -8.71 17.90 -9.71
CA GLN A 43 -10.00 17.25 -9.50
C GLN A 43 -10.43 16.38 -10.69
N TRP A 44 -9.50 15.67 -11.31
CA TRP A 44 -9.78 14.82 -12.47
C TRP A 44 -10.77 13.70 -12.14
N GLY A 45 -10.75 13.21 -10.90
CA GLY A 45 -11.76 12.30 -10.35
C GLY A 45 -12.99 12.99 -9.74
N GLY A 46 -13.18 14.29 -9.93
CA GLY A 46 -14.24 15.10 -9.30
C GLY A 46 -13.83 15.72 -7.95
N LEU A 47 -14.80 16.33 -7.26
CA LEU A 47 -14.56 17.02 -5.97
C LEU A 47 -13.99 16.07 -4.89
N ASP A 48 -14.34 14.79 -4.98
CA ASP A 48 -13.90 13.75 -4.06
C ASP A 48 -12.53 13.14 -4.44
N SER A 49 -11.77 13.73 -5.38
CA SER A 49 -10.47 13.18 -5.82
C SER A 49 -9.49 12.96 -4.66
N LEU A 50 -9.49 13.86 -3.67
CA LEU A 50 -8.70 13.69 -2.45
C LEU A 50 -9.13 12.45 -1.66
N HIS A 51 -10.43 12.25 -1.49
CA HIS A 51 -10.97 11.08 -0.80
C HIS A 51 -10.65 9.79 -1.56
N LYS A 52 -10.71 9.81 -2.90
CA LYS A 52 -10.30 8.68 -3.75
C LYS A 52 -8.82 8.34 -3.61
N SER A 53 -7.95 9.34 -3.51
CA SER A 53 -6.53 9.15 -3.21
C SER A 53 -6.29 8.51 -1.83
N GLN A 54 -7.06 8.93 -0.81
CA GLN A 54 -7.01 8.31 0.51
C GLN A 54 -7.54 6.87 0.51
N GLN A 55 -8.59 6.61 -0.27
CA GLN A 55 -9.17 5.29 -0.47
C GLN A 55 -8.16 4.35 -1.12
N LEU A 56 -7.43 4.82 -2.16
CA LEU A 56 -6.34 4.07 -2.78
C LEU A 56 -5.28 3.60 -1.77
N ALA A 57 -4.90 4.47 -0.83
CA ALA A 57 -3.96 4.08 0.23
C ALA A 57 -4.50 2.95 1.12
N ALA A 58 -5.79 3.00 1.44
CA ALA A 58 -6.46 1.96 2.23
C ALA A 58 -6.62 0.64 1.44
N ASP A 59 -6.91 0.72 0.14
CA ASP A 59 -7.02 -0.45 -0.73
C ASP A 59 -5.67 -1.17 -0.89
N ILE A 60 -4.58 -0.42 -1.08
CA ILE A 60 -3.20 -0.96 -1.11
C ILE A 60 -2.85 -1.61 0.23
N PHE A 61 -3.17 -0.96 1.35
CA PHE A 61 -2.94 -1.53 2.67
C PHE A 61 -3.72 -2.85 2.86
N SER A 62 -5.00 -2.87 2.48
CA SER A 62 -5.83 -4.08 2.54
C SER A 62 -5.28 -5.18 1.63
N TRP A 63 -4.77 -4.83 0.46
CA TRP A 63 -4.10 -5.76 -0.45
C TRP A 63 -2.85 -6.38 0.17
N PHE A 64 -2.02 -5.57 0.84
CA PHE A 64 -0.85 -6.07 1.58
C PHE A 64 -1.24 -7.08 2.68
N GLN A 65 -2.33 -6.83 3.40
CA GLN A 65 -2.79 -7.70 4.49
C GLN A 65 -3.43 -9.00 3.98
N ASN A 66 -4.12 -8.96 2.84
CA ASN A 66 -4.92 -10.08 2.36
C ASN A 66 -4.15 -11.02 1.41
N SER A 67 -3.09 -10.53 0.75
CA SER A 67 -2.35 -11.35 -0.21
C SER A 67 -1.27 -12.21 0.48
N LYS A 68 -1.28 -13.52 0.19
CA LYS A 68 -0.23 -14.46 0.62
C LYS A 68 1.04 -14.36 -0.24
N ALA A 69 0.92 -13.76 -1.43
CA ALA A 69 2.01 -13.56 -2.36
C ALA A 69 1.79 -12.20 -3.06
N HIS A 70 2.63 -11.23 -2.72
CA HIS A 70 2.60 -9.91 -3.33
C HIS A 70 3.35 -9.98 -4.66
N ARG A 71 2.63 -9.94 -5.78
CA ARG A 71 3.24 -9.74 -7.10
C ARG A 71 3.14 -8.28 -7.46
N ILE A 72 4.23 -7.74 -8.01
CA ILE A 72 4.26 -6.35 -8.46
C ILE A 72 3.22 -6.10 -9.56
N GLU A 73 3.03 -7.05 -10.47
CA GLU A 73 2.03 -6.99 -11.55
C GLU A 73 0.60 -6.76 -11.03
N ASP A 74 0.23 -7.37 -9.89
CA ASP A 74 -1.09 -7.18 -9.28
C ASP A 74 -1.23 -5.79 -8.66
N LEU A 75 -0.13 -5.25 -8.09
CA LEU A 75 -0.10 -3.90 -7.52
C LEU A 75 -0.13 -2.82 -8.60
N GLU A 76 0.60 -3.01 -9.70
CA GLU A 76 0.56 -2.14 -10.88
C GLU A 76 -0.85 -2.07 -11.46
N ASN A 77 -1.52 -3.22 -11.61
CA ASN A 77 -2.92 -3.26 -12.05
C ASN A 77 -3.84 -2.50 -11.09
N LEU A 78 -3.71 -2.70 -9.77
CA LEU A 78 -4.49 -1.98 -8.76
C LEU A 78 -4.31 -0.46 -8.87
N LEU A 79 -3.06 0.01 -9.03
CA LEU A 79 -2.72 1.41 -9.18
C LEU A 79 -3.30 1.97 -10.50
N HIS A 80 -3.15 1.25 -11.59
CA HIS A 80 -3.65 1.62 -12.91
C HIS A 80 -5.18 1.73 -12.93
N GLU A 81 -5.89 0.71 -12.45
CA GLU A 81 -7.35 0.71 -12.35
C GLU A 81 -7.86 1.83 -11.45
N SER A 82 -7.18 2.11 -10.34
CA SER A 82 -7.56 3.21 -9.45
C SER A 82 -7.39 4.57 -10.11
N MET A 83 -6.29 4.77 -10.84
CA MET A 83 -6.06 5.99 -11.60
C MET A 83 -7.10 6.19 -12.70
N LEU A 84 -7.34 5.14 -13.49
CA LEU A 84 -8.24 5.21 -14.64
C LEU A 84 -9.70 5.33 -14.22
N LEU A 85 -10.17 4.46 -13.32
CA LEU A 85 -11.58 4.34 -12.96
C LEU A 85 -12.00 5.35 -11.88
N SER A 86 -11.13 5.61 -10.89
CA SER A 86 -11.49 6.51 -9.79
C SER A 86 -11.08 7.94 -10.09
N LEU A 87 -9.84 8.16 -10.53
CA LEU A 87 -9.27 9.49 -10.73
C LEU A 87 -9.39 9.99 -12.19
N ASN A 88 -10.00 9.22 -13.09
CA ASN A 88 -10.16 9.54 -14.51
C ASN A 88 -8.82 9.97 -15.15
N THR A 89 -7.74 9.28 -14.77
CA THR A 89 -6.37 9.60 -15.18
C THR A 89 -5.75 8.38 -15.81
N GLU A 90 -5.35 8.50 -17.07
CA GLU A 90 -4.53 7.52 -17.74
C GLU A 90 -3.06 7.90 -17.54
N ILE A 91 -2.26 6.99 -16.99
CA ILE A 91 -0.84 7.20 -16.72
C ILE A 91 -0.06 6.16 -17.53
N GLU A 92 0.74 6.64 -18.49
CA GLU A 92 1.57 5.82 -19.39
C GLU A 92 3.05 6.23 -19.35
N ASP A 93 3.45 7.02 -18.36
CA ASP A 93 4.81 7.57 -18.21
C ASP A 93 5.80 6.58 -17.55
N GLY A 94 5.36 5.36 -17.20
CA GLY A 94 6.14 4.39 -16.44
C GLY A 94 6.14 4.61 -14.92
N SER A 95 5.50 5.68 -14.45
CA SER A 95 5.46 6.02 -13.01
C SER A 95 4.61 5.06 -12.17
N ILE A 96 3.71 4.27 -12.78
CA ILE A 96 2.92 3.26 -12.05
C ILE A 96 3.87 2.17 -11.54
N GLU A 97 4.74 1.69 -12.41
CA GLU A 97 5.73 0.66 -12.17
C GLU A 97 6.71 1.13 -11.09
N GLU A 98 7.25 2.35 -11.21
CA GLU A 98 8.15 2.92 -10.21
C GLU A 98 7.51 3.05 -8.82
N VAL A 99 6.24 3.42 -8.75
CA VAL A 99 5.50 3.54 -7.49
C VAL A 99 5.18 2.16 -6.91
N ALA A 100 4.82 1.19 -7.76
CA ALA A 100 4.60 -0.20 -7.35
C ALA A 100 5.88 -0.81 -6.76
N GLU A 101 7.03 -0.60 -7.40
CA GLU A 101 8.35 -1.03 -6.90
C GLU A 101 8.64 -0.41 -5.52
N GLN A 102 8.44 0.91 -5.37
CA GLN A 102 8.66 1.60 -4.10
C GLN A 102 7.76 1.06 -2.97
N LEU A 103 6.48 0.80 -3.27
CA LEU A 103 5.54 0.22 -2.31
C LEU A 103 5.95 -1.20 -1.90
N MET A 104 6.42 -2.01 -2.84
CA MET A 104 6.92 -3.37 -2.57
C MET A 104 8.17 -3.35 -1.68
N ILE A 105 9.17 -2.53 -2.01
CA ILE A 105 10.39 -2.36 -1.21
C ILE A 105 10.02 -1.88 0.21
N MET A 106 9.15 -0.87 0.31
CA MET A 106 8.67 -0.33 1.58
C MET A 106 8.03 -1.42 2.45
N HIS A 107 7.19 -2.27 1.86
CA HIS A 107 6.55 -3.38 2.55
C HIS A 107 7.57 -4.47 2.96
N GLU A 108 8.55 -4.80 2.11
CA GLU A 108 9.62 -5.72 2.48
C GLU A 108 10.47 -5.17 3.64
N GLU A 109 10.82 -3.89 3.65
CA GLU A 109 11.52 -3.27 4.77
C GLU A 109 10.67 -3.26 6.05
N TYR A 110 9.35 -3.10 5.93
CA TYR A 110 8.43 -3.21 7.06
C TYR A 110 8.45 -4.63 7.65
N LEU A 111 8.47 -5.67 6.80
CA LEU A 111 8.56 -7.07 7.25
C LEU A 111 9.93 -7.41 7.85
N HIS A 112 11.02 -6.87 7.31
CA HIS A 112 12.38 -7.16 7.79
C HIS A 112 12.81 -6.32 8.99
N GLY A 113 12.34 -5.08 9.10
CA GLY A 113 12.65 -4.15 10.19
C GLY A 113 11.91 -4.43 11.50
N ASN A 114 10.91 -5.31 11.46
CA ASN A 114 10.14 -5.73 12.64
C ASN A 114 10.70 -7.01 13.31
N ARG A 115 12.02 -7.24 13.19
CA ARG A 115 12.72 -8.42 13.72
C ARG A 115 13.76 -8.08 14.78
#